data_AF-A0A356CLB2-F1
#
_entry.id   AF-A0A356CLB2-F1
#
_cell.length_a   1.000
_cell.length_b   1.000
_cell.length_c   1.000
_cell.angle_alpha   90.00
_cell.angle_beta   90.00
_cell.angle_gamma   90.00
#
_symmetry.space_group_name_H-M   'P 1'
#
loop_
_entity.id
_entity.type
_entity.pdbx_description
1 polymer ?
#
loop_
_entity_poly.entity_id
_entity_poly.type
_entity_poly.pdbx_seq_one_letter_code
_entity_poly.pdbx_strand_id
1 'polypeptide(L)'
;MNLPNIPILHPIGEKEGGFLKQKELVLNIVDTRNGQPLGPWRNQARARFFSSPLGDFVWQVHPQGHRWRSHDAQIVVDFFKTYPKKKT
;
A
#
# COMPACT_ATOMS: atom_id res chain seq x y z
N MET A 1 8.55 -13.71 7.81
CA MET A 1 8.32 -12.39 8.44
C MET A 1 7.05 -12.52 9.30
N ASN A 2 7.05 -12.07 10.55
CA ASN A 2 5.88 -12.19 11.44
C ASN A 2 5.17 -10.83 11.54
N LEU A 3 4.24 -10.56 10.61
CA LEU A 3 3.46 -9.32 10.60
C LEU A 3 2.06 -9.58 11.17
N PRO A 4 1.48 -8.62 11.91
CA PRO A 4 0.12 -8.76 12.43
C PRO A 4 -0.93 -8.79 11.31
N ASN A 5 -2.05 -9.46 11.56
CA ASN A 5 -3.16 -9.59 10.62
C ASN A 5 -3.99 -8.28 10.52
N ILE A 6 -3.36 -7.24 9.99
CA ILE A 6 -3.93 -5.90 9.82
C ILE A 6 -3.75 -5.41 8.38
N PRO A 7 -4.62 -4.52 7.88
CA PRO A 7 -4.38 -3.83 6.62
C PRO A 7 -3.08 -3.00 6.65
N ILE A 8 -2.35 -2.92 5.54
CA ILE A 8 -1.13 -2.12 5.40
C ILE A 8 -1.27 -1.14 4.23
N LEU A 9 -0.86 0.11 4.47
CA LEU A 9 -0.60 1.11 3.43
C LEU A 9 0.91 1.35 3.36
N HIS A 10 1.48 1.23 2.17
CA HIS A 10 2.90 1.50 1.93
C HIS A 10 3.07 2.54 0.82
N PRO A 11 3.27 3.82 1.16
CA PRO A 11 3.61 4.86 0.18
C PRO A 11 5.13 4.91 -0.06
N ILE A 12 5.54 5.09 -1.31
CA ILE A 12 6.94 5.26 -1.67
C ILE A 12 7.14 6.14 -2.91
N GLY A 13 8.23 6.91 -2.91
CA GLY A 13 8.69 7.65 -4.08
C GLY A 13 9.55 6.81 -5.01
N GLU A 14 9.25 6.82 -6.30
CA GLU A 14 10.01 6.11 -7.34
C GLU A 14 11.48 6.57 -7.44
N LYS A 15 11.76 7.82 -7.06
CA LYS A 15 13.12 8.40 -7.08
C LYS A 15 13.83 8.32 -5.74
N GLU A 16 13.29 7.59 -4.76
CA GLU A 16 13.99 7.35 -3.49
C GLU A 16 15.17 6.39 -3.70
N GLY A 17 16.31 6.67 -3.07
CA GLY A 17 17.48 5.78 -3.13
C GLY A 17 17.22 4.36 -2.63
N GLY A 18 16.17 4.16 -1.82
CA GLY A 18 15.74 2.85 -1.30
C GLY A 18 14.64 2.16 -2.10
N PHE A 19 14.22 2.70 -3.25
CA PHE A 19 13.03 2.23 -3.97
C PHE A 19 13.06 0.73 -4.28
N LEU A 20 14.18 0.22 -4.82
CA LEU A 20 14.31 -1.20 -5.19
C LEU A 20 14.19 -2.14 -3.97
N LYS A 21 14.88 -1.81 -2.87
CA LYS A 21 14.82 -2.60 -1.63
C LYS A 21 13.41 -2.61 -1.04
N GLN A 22 12.71 -1.49 -1.07
CA GLN A 22 11.34 -1.41 -0.60
C GLN A 22 10.36 -2.11 -1.54
N LYS A 23 10.58 -2.08 -2.85
CA LYS A 23 9.79 -2.86 -3.82
C LYS A 23 9.91 -4.35 -3.53
N GLU A 24 11.11 -4.87 -3.30
CA GLU A 24 11.33 -6.27 -2.90
C GLU A 24 10.62 -6.59 -1.58
N LEU A 25 10.71 -5.70 -0.59
CA LEU A 25 9.98 -5.84 0.67
C LEU A 25 8.46 -5.94 0.44
N VAL A 26 7.88 -5.05 -0.37
CA VAL A 26 6.45 -5.07 -0.68
C VAL A 26 6.05 -6.38 -1.35
N LEU A 27 6.81 -6.83 -2.34
CA LEU A 27 6.52 -8.10 -3.04
C LEU A 27 6.58 -9.29 -2.06
N ASN A 28 7.57 -9.32 -1.17
CA ASN A 28 7.66 -10.35 -0.12
C ASN A 28 6.48 -10.29 0.86
N ILE A 29 6.01 -9.09 1.24
CA ILE A 29 4.84 -8.95 2.11
C ILE A 29 3.56 -9.45 1.41
N VAL A 30 3.37 -9.08 0.13
CA VAL A 30 2.23 -9.54 -0.67
C VAL A 30 2.22 -11.06 -0.80
N ASP A 31 3.36 -11.66 -1.12
CA ASP A 31 3.51 -13.11 -1.27
C ASP A 31 3.24 -13.84 0.06
N THR A 32 3.90 -13.42 1.14
CA THR A 32 3.71 -14.04 2.48
C THR A 32 2.29 -13.90 3.02
N ARG A 33 1.52 -12.91 2.53
CA ARG A 33 0.11 -12.71 2.89
C ARG A 33 -0.87 -13.38 1.92
N ASN A 34 -0.39 -14.07 0.88
CA ASN A 34 -1.22 -14.59 -0.20
C ASN A 34 -2.12 -13.49 -0.82
N GLY A 35 -1.53 -12.32 -1.05
CA GLY A 35 -2.23 -11.13 -1.53
C GLY A 35 -2.63 -11.26 -3.00
N GLN A 36 -3.93 -11.15 -3.28
CA GLN A 36 -4.48 -11.23 -4.64
C GLN A 36 -4.62 -9.83 -5.24
N PRO A 37 -4.05 -9.54 -6.42
CA PRO A 37 -4.12 -8.21 -7.03
C PRO A 37 -5.54 -7.90 -7.50
N LEU A 38 -6.05 -6.72 -7.12
CA LEU A 38 -7.39 -6.24 -7.48
C LEU A 38 -7.38 -4.98 -8.36
N GLY A 39 -6.20 -4.55 -8.81
CA GLY A 39 -6.04 -3.35 -9.65
C GLY A 39 -5.83 -2.07 -8.83
N PRO A 40 -6.19 -0.89 -9.39
CA PRO A 40 -6.04 0.40 -8.71
C PRO A 40 -6.91 0.52 -7.46
N TRP A 41 -6.35 1.04 -6.37
CA TRP A 41 -7.10 1.28 -5.14
C TRP A 41 -7.91 2.59 -5.26
N ARG A 42 -9.25 2.50 -5.17
CA ARG A 42 -10.16 3.68 -5.17
C ARG A 42 -9.89 4.69 -6.30
N ASN A 43 -9.70 4.20 -7.53
CA ASN A 43 -9.38 5.01 -8.72
C ASN A 43 -8.03 5.76 -8.66
N GLN A 44 -7.17 5.46 -7.68
CA GLN A 44 -5.81 5.99 -7.66
C GLN A 44 -4.91 5.12 -8.53
N ALA A 45 -4.64 5.57 -9.76
CA ALA A 45 -3.84 4.83 -10.75
C ALA A 45 -2.44 4.40 -10.25
N ARG A 46 -1.89 5.14 -9.27
CA ARG A 46 -0.57 4.89 -8.67
C ARG A 46 -0.62 4.04 -7.40
N ALA A 47 -1.81 3.64 -6.96
CA ALA A 47 -2.00 2.80 -5.79
C ALA A 47 -2.47 1.41 -6.23
N ARG A 48 -1.64 0.38 -6.06
CA ARG A 48 -2.00 -1.01 -6.33
C ARG A 48 -2.66 -1.61 -5.10
N PHE A 49 -3.76 -2.32 -5.30
CA PHE A 49 -4.50 -2.98 -4.24
C PHE A 49 -4.31 -4.50 -4.29
N PHE A 50 -4.02 -5.09 -3.14
CA PHE A 50 -3.98 -6.54 -2.94
C PHE A 50 -4.91 -6.91 -1.78
N SER A 51 -5.84 -7.83 -2.02
CA SER A 51 -6.71 -8.39 -0.98
C SER A 51 -6.07 -9.61 -0.34
N SER A 52 -6.16 -9.75 0.98
CA SER A 52 -5.62 -10.90 1.70
C SER A 52 -6.48 -11.24 2.93
N PRO A 53 -6.64 -12.54 3.26
CA PRO A 53 -7.27 -12.95 4.52
C PRO A 53 -6.50 -12.46 5.76
N LEU A 54 -5.21 -12.11 5.63
CA LEU A 54 -4.35 -11.59 6.70
C LEU A 54 -4.32 -10.05 6.74
N GLY A 55 -5.19 -9.39 5.97
CA GLY A 55 -5.28 -7.95 5.88
C GLY A 55 -4.78 -7.41 4.55
N ASP A 56 -5.64 -6.62 3.94
CA ASP A 56 -5.46 -5.91 2.68
C ASP A 56 -4.15 -5.10 2.62
N PHE A 57 -3.54 -5.02 1.44
CA PHE A 57 -2.33 -4.26 1.20
C PHE A 57 -2.56 -3.22 0.10
N VAL A 58 -2.22 -1.96 0.38
CA VAL A 58 -2.25 -0.87 -0.58
C VAL A 58 -0.83 -0.37 -0.80
N TRP A 59 -0.31 -0.51 -2.01
CA TRP A 59 1.01 -0.03 -2.39
C TRP A 59 0.91 1.21 -3.28
N GLN A 60 1.32 2.37 -2.78
CA GLN A 60 1.30 3.61 -3.55
C GLN A 60 2.71 3.99 -4.01
N VAL A 61 2.88 4.18 -5.32
CA VAL A 61 4.16 4.63 -5.91
C VAL A 61 3.99 5.99 -6.58
N HIS A 62 4.56 7.04 -5.99
CA HIS A 62 4.51 8.40 -6.54
C HIS A 62 5.82 8.76 -7.27
N PRO A 63 5.82 9.66 -8.28
CA PRO A 63 6.97 9.84 -9.19
C PRO A 63 8.11 10.69 -8.61
N GLN A 64 8.03 11.07 -7.33
CA GLN A 64 9.01 11.93 -6.69
C GLN A 64 10.01 11.13 -5.83
N GLY A 65 10.94 11.84 -5.19
CA GLY A 65 11.84 11.25 -4.19
C GLY A 65 11.22 11.30 -2.79
N HIS A 66 12.06 11.49 -1.76
CA HIS A 66 11.70 11.33 -0.35
C HIS A 66 10.70 12.33 0.27
N ARG A 67 10.09 13.19 -0.55
CA ARG A 67 9.21 14.27 -0.06
C ARG A 67 7.75 13.86 -0.13
N TRP A 68 7.06 13.97 0.99
CA TRP A 68 5.60 13.89 1.08
C TRP A 68 4.94 15.11 0.44
N ARG A 69 3.86 14.89 -0.31
CA ARG A 69 3.01 15.97 -0.87
C ARG A 69 1.60 15.89 -0.29
N SER A 70 0.84 16.97 -0.43
CA SER A 70 -0.55 17.04 0.03
C SER A 70 -1.43 15.95 -0.58
N HIS A 71 -1.17 15.53 -1.83
CA HIS A 71 -1.90 14.41 -2.44
C HIS A 71 -1.58 13.05 -1.80
N ASP A 72 -0.36 12.87 -1.26
CA ASP A 72 0.03 11.66 -0.52
C ASP A 72 -0.61 11.61 0.86
N ALA A 73 -1.07 12.74 1.41
CA ALA A 73 -1.86 12.75 2.62
C ALA A 73 -3.28 12.23 2.39
N GLN A 74 -3.87 12.49 1.21
CA GLN A 74 -5.25 12.09 0.91
C GLN A 74 -5.44 10.57 0.94
N ILE A 75 -4.53 9.82 0.32
CA ILE A 75 -4.60 8.34 0.32
C ILE A 75 -4.44 7.75 1.72
N VAL A 76 -3.63 8.38 2.58
CA VAL A 76 -3.49 7.99 3.99
C VAL A 76 -4.81 8.21 4.73
N VAL A 77 -5.41 9.39 4.59
CA VAL A 77 -6.71 9.71 5.19
C VAL A 77 -7.79 8.73 4.69
N ASP A 78 -7.85 8.47 3.39
CA ASP A 78 -8.80 7.55 2.80
C ASP A 78 -8.60 6.12 3.33
N PHE A 79 -7.35 5.71 3.53
CA PHE A 79 -7.02 4.37 4.03
C PHE A 79 -7.56 4.19 5.44
N PHE A 80 -7.27 5.13 6.35
CA PHE A 80 -7.77 5.08 7.73
C PHE A 80 -9.29 5.26 7.84
N LYS A 81 -9.94 5.94 6.89
CA LYS A 81 -11.41 5.99 6.80
C LYS A 81 -12.03 4.68 6.29
N THR A 82 -11.24 3.86 5.59
CA THR A 82 -11.68 2.57 5.02
C THR A 82 -11.58 1.43 6.03
N TYR A 83 -10.57 1.48 6.91
CA TYR A 83 -10.24 0.38 7.80
C TYR A 83 -10.47 0.71 9.30
N PRO A 84 -10.94 -0.27 10.11
CA PRO A 84 -11.42 -1.58 9.67
C PRO A 84 -12.62 -1.42 8.74
N LYS A 85 -12.74 -2.30 7.73
CA LYS A 85 -13.91 -2.28 6.83
C LYS A 85 -15.14 -2.22 7.73
N LYS A 86 -15.93 -1.15 7.63
CA LYS A 86 -17.19 -1.06 8.39
C LYS A 86 -17.89 -2.38 8.14
N LYS A 87 -18.19 -3.14 9.20
CA LYS A 87 -19.07 -4.30 9.09
C LYS A 87 -20.43 -3.74 8.68
N THR A 88 -20.68 -3.66 7.38
CA THR A 88 -22.02 -3.53 6.81
C THR A 88 -22.77 -4.83 7.04
#